data_AF-A0A5N8YX66-F1
#
_entry.id   AF-A0A5N8YX66-F1
#
_cell.length_a   1.000
_cell.length_b   1.000
_cell.length_c   1.000
_cell.angle_alpha   90.00
_cell.angle_beta   90.00
_cell.angle_gamma   90.00
#
_symmetry.space_group_name_H-M   'P 1'
#
loop_
_entity.id
_entity.type
_entity.pdbx_description
1 polymer ?
#
loop_
_entity_poly.entity_id
_entity_poly.type
_entity_poly.pdbx_seq_one_letter_code
_entity_poly.pdbx_strand_id
1 'polypeptide(L)' 'MILLHQIEYRRLLMESIGRQMVDIAEKTVPSVTIKEVFDWHNNQENILVVDVREPDEWAEGHIEGAILLSRGRIEGRIE' A
#
# COMPACT_ATOMS: atom_id res chain seq x y z
N MET A 1 27.99 18.58 14.12
CA MET A 1 27.36 19.36 13.02
C MET A 1 27.33 18.61 11.69
N ILE A 2 28.43 17.98 11.24
CA ILE A 2 28.49 17.23 9.96
C ILE A 2 27.56 15.99 9.94
N LEU A 3 27.49 15.23 11.04
CA LEU A 3 26.67 14.02 11.12
C LEU A 3 25.16 14.31 11.00
N LEU A 4 24.67 15.41 11.60
CA LEU A 4 23.27 15.84 11.48
C LEU A 4 22.91 16.21 10.04
N HIS A 5 23.81 16.89 9.33
CA HIS A 5 23.61 17.23 7.92
C HIS A 5 23.57 15.99 7.02
N GLN A 6 24.38 14.97 7.32
CA GLN A 6 24.37 13.68 6.62
C GLN A 6 23.09 12.88 6.88
N ILE A 7 22.53 12.94 8.09
CA ILE A 7 21.26 12.28 8.43
C ILE A 7 20.09 12.93 7.68
N GLU A 8 19.98 14.25 7.70
CA GLU A 8 18.95 14.98 6.97
C GLU A 8 19.04 14.76 5.46
N TYR A 9 20.25 14.78 4.88
CA TYR A 9 20.45 14.46 3.47
C TYR A 9 19.98 13.05 3.12
N ARG A 10 20.29 12.06 3.96
CA ARG A 10 19.88 10.67 3.75
C ARG A 10 18.37 10.50 3.85
N ARG A 11 17.72 11.21 4.79
CA ARG A 11 16.25 11.24 4.90
C ARG A 11 15.60 11.82 3.65
N LEU A 12 16.05 12.99 3.20
CA LEU A 12 15.54 13.64 1.98
C LEU A 12 15.73 12.75 0.75
N LEU A 13 16.88 12.07 0.64
CA LEU A 13 17.13 11.11 -0.43
C LEU A 13 16.14 9.93 -0.39
N MET A 14 15.88 9.37 0.80
CA MET A 14 14.91 8.27 0.94
C MET A 14 13.48 8.73 0.63
N GLU A 15 13.07 9.93 1.06
CA GLU A 15 11.77 10.50 0.72
C GLU A 15 11.61 10.71 -0.79
N SER A 16 12.66 11.17 -1.48
CA SER A 16 12.68 11.30 -2.94
C SER A 16 12.57 9.95 -3.64
N ILE A 17 13.31 8.94 -3.19
CA ILE A 17 13.27 7.59 -3.77
C ILE A 17 11.89 6.95 -3.57
N GLY A 18 11.33 7.04 -2.35
CA GLY A 18 10.01 6.50 -2.05
C GLY A 18 8.93 7.09 -2.96
N ARG A 19 8.98 8.40 -3.20
CA ARG A 19 8.06 9.07 -4.14
C ARG A 19 8.22 8.56 -5.57
N GLN A 20 9.46 8.42 -6.05
CA GLN A 20 9.72 7.87 -7.37
C GLN A 20 9.23 6.42 -7.52
N MET A 21 9.35 5.61 -6.47
CA MET A 21 8.85 4.24 -6.48
C MET A 21 7.31 4.20 -6.58
N VAL A 22 6.62 5.08 -5.85
CA VAL A 22 5.16 5.23 -5.98
C VAL A 22 4.78 5.66 -7.38
N ASP A 23 5.44 6.68 -7.95
CA ASP A 23 5.15 7.15 -9.31
C ASP A 23 5.34 6.05 -10.38
N ILE A 24 6.33 5.17 -10.20
CA ILE A 24 6.56 4.02 -11.08
C ILE A 24 5.46 2.98 -10.88
N ALA A 25 5.11 2.67 -9.64
CA ALA A 25 4.06 1.69 -9.34
C ALA A 25 2.71 2.13 -9.92
N GLU A 26 2.33 3.39 -9.74
CA GLU A 26 1.07 3.94 -10.29
C GLU A 26 1.01 3.86 -11.82
N LYS A 27 2.14 3.90 -12.51
CA LYS A 27 2.22 3.80 -13.98
C LYS A 27 2.30 2.38 -14.50
N THR A 28 2.76 1.43 -13.69
CA THR A 28 3.05 0.06 -14.12
C THR A 28 2.04 -0.96 -13.60
N VAL A 29 1.35 -0.66 -12.50
CA VAL A 29 0.32 -1.51 -11.91
C VAL A 29 -1.05 -1.03 -12.38
N PRO A 30 -1.87 -1.89 -13.00
CA PRO A 30 -3.25 -1.53 -13.34
C PRO A 30 -4.02 -1.11 -12.08
N SER A 31 -4.68 0.04 -12.16
CA SER A 31 -5.59 0.51 -11.12
C SER A 31 -7.04 0.31 -11.54
N VAL A 32 -7.91 0.22 -10.55
CA VAL A 32 -9.34 0.00 -10.71
C VAL A 32 -10.07 1.06 -9.91
N THR A 33 -11.24 1.45 -10.38
CA THR A 33 -12.09 2.41 -9.68
C THR A 33 -12.87 1.73 -8.55
N ILE A 34 -13.28 2.50 -7.55
CA ILE A 34 -14.15 2.02 -6.47
C ILE A 34 -15.45 1.44 -7.02
N LYS A 35 -15.99 2.05 -8.09
CA LYS A 35 -17.23 1.58 -8.74
C LYS A 35 -17.04 0.19 -9.34
N GLU A 36 -15.93 -0.06 -10.03
CA GLU A 36 -15.63 -1.38 -10.60
C GLU A 36 -15.52 -2.44 -9.50
N VAL A 37 -14.81 -2.15 -8.41
CA VAL A 37 -14.70 -3.07 -7.27
C VAL A 37 -16.07 -3.36 -6.64
N PHE A 38 -16.91 -2.33 -6.49
CA PHE A 38 -18.27 -2.48 -5.96
C PHE A 38 -19.16 -3.32 -6.89
N ASP A 39 -19.09 -3.08 -8.20
CA ASP A 39 -19.85 -3.83 -9.20
C ASP A 39 -19.40 -5.31 -9.23
N TRP A 40 -18.09 -5.59 -9.22
CA TRP A 40 -17.54 -6.94 -9.17
C TRP A 40 -17.98 -7.69 -7.90
N HIS A 41 -17.97 -7.02 -6.75
CA HIS A 41 -18.43 -7.59 -5.50
C HIS A 41 -19.92 -7.97 -5.55
N ASN A 42 -20.77 -7.06 -6.03
CA ASN A 42 -22.22 -7.30 -6.15
C ASN A 42 -22.57 -8.36 -7.19
N ASN A 43 -21.79 -8.44 -8.26
CA ASN A 43 -21.93 -9.46 -9.30
C ASN A 43 -21.34 -10.81 -8.89
N GLN A 44 -20.80 -10.92 -7.66
CA GLN A 44 -20.16 -12.13 -7.13
C GLN A 44 -19.03 -12.66 -8.03
N GLU A 45 -18.29 -11.74 -8.64
CA GLU A 45 -17.12 -12.09 -9.42
C GLU A 45 -16.01 -12.65 -8.51
N ASN A 46 -15.11 -13.45 -9.10
CA ASN A 46 -14.03 -14.06 -8.35
C ASN A 46 -12.89 -13.04 -8.11
N ILE A 47 -13.10 -12.17 -7.12
CA ILE A 47 -12.13 -11.16 -6.69
C ILE A 47 -11.62 -11.44 -5.27
N LEU A 48 -10.35 -11.12 -5.04
CA LEU A 48 -9.76 -11.10 -3.70
C LEU A 48 -9.38 -9.66 -3.35
N VAL A 49 -9.99 -9.12 -2.30
CA VAL A 49 -9.62 -7.81 -1.75
C VAL A 49 -8.58 -8.03 -0.65
N VAL A 50 -7.38 -7.51 -0.86
CA VAL A 50 -6.30 -7.53 0.14
C VAL A 50 -6.14 -6.14 0.71
N ASP A 51 -6.37 -6.00 2.01
CA ASP A 51 -6.15 -4.75 2.72
C ASP A 51 -4.74 -4.74 3.32
N VAL A 52 -3.94 -3.77 2.92
CA VAL A 52 -2.52 -3.64 3.30
C VAL A 52 -2.29 -2.58 4.39
N ARG A 53 -3.36 -2.02 4.94
CA ARG A 53 -3.33 -1.06 6.06
C ARG A 53 -2.84 -1.70 7.36
N GLU A 54 -2.63 -0.87 8.38
CA GLU A 54 -2.30 -1.36 9.71
C GLU A 54 -3.52 -1.97 10.43
N PRO A 55 -3.32 -2.89 11.39
CA PRO A 55 -4.43 -3.61 12.05
C PRO A 55 -5.42 -2.73 12.82
N ASP A 56 -4.98 -1.59 13.32
CA ASP A 56 -5.83 -0.60 14.00
C ASP A 56 -6.77 0.11 13.02
N GLU A 57 -6.28 0.54 11.85
CA GLU A 57 -7.11 1.09 10.78
C GLU A 57 -8.15 0.08 10.25
N TRP A 58 -7.77 -1.20 10.21
CA TRP A 58 -8.66 -2.29 9.83
C TRP A 58 -9.79 -2.50 10.85
N ALA A 59 -9.47 -2.37 12.15
CA ALA A 59 -10.43 -2.56 13.24
C ALA A 59 -11.50 -1.47 13.27
N GLU A 60 -11.21 -0.27 12.76
CA GLU A 60 -12.17 0.82 12.61
C GLU A 60 -13.20 0.58 11.48
N GLY A 61 -12.90 -0.32 10.55
CA GLY A 61 -13.79 -0.70 9.46
C GLY A 61 -13.02 -1.15 8.22
N HIS A 62 -13.62 -2.07 7.48
CA HIS A 62 -13.04 -2.64 6.27
C HIS A 62 -14.13 -3.17 5.33
N ILE A 63 -13.74 -3.44 4.09
CA ILE A 63 -14.61 -4.02 3.07
C ILE A 63 -14.96 -5.46 3.46
N GLU A 64 -16.24 -5.82 3.39
CA GLU A 64 -16.71 -7.17 3.69
C GLU A 64 -16.04 -8.20 2.76
N GLY A 65 -15.53 -9.29 3.34
CA GLY A 65 -14.83 -10.35 2.61
C GLY A 65 -13.37 -10.04 2.27
N ALA A 66 -12.84 -8.87 2.61
CA ALA A 66 -11.42 -8.57 2.46
C ALA A 66 -10.54 -9.38 3.44
N ILE A 67 -9.27 -9.55 3.09
CA ILE A 67 -8.25 -10.16 3.96
C ILE A 67 -7.21 -9.10 4.34
N LEU A 68 -6.96 -8.95 5.64
CA LEU A 68 -5.89 -8.12 6.15
C LEU A 68 -4.52 -8.80 5.96
N LEU A 69 -3.64 -8.14 5.23
CA LEU A 69 -2.23 -8.49 5.10
C LEU A 69 -1.40 -7.19 5.09
N SER A 70 -1.10 -6.66 6.28
CA SER A 70 -0.38 -5.39 6.43
C SER A 70 0.97 -5.41 5.73
N ARG A 71 1.37 -4.25 5.18
CA ARG A 71 2.58 -4.15 4.36
C ARG A 71 3.84 -4.65 5.08
N GLY A 72 4.03 -4.32 6.36
CA GLY A 72 5.18 -4.82 7.13
C GLY A 72 5.24 -6.35 7.26
N ARG A 73 4.09 -7.03 7.19
CA ARG A 73 4.02 -8.50 7.19
C ARG A 73 4.33 -9.10 5.81
N ILE A 74 4.05 -8.36 4.74
CA ILE A 74 4.39 -8.75 3.36
C ILE A 74 5.91 -8.70 3.19
N GLU A 75 6.52 -7.56 3.55
CA GLU A 75 7.97 -7.33 3.44
C GLU A 75 8.76 -8.41 4.19
N GLY A 76 8.40 -8.69 5.45
CA GLY A 76 9.07 -9.72 6.26
C GLY A 76 8.87 -11.18 5.81
N ARG A 77 8.14 -11.44 4.72
CA ARG A 77 7.92 -12.78 4.14
C ARG A 77 8.46 -12.95 2.73
N ILE A 78 8.83 -11.84 2.07
CA ILE A 78 9.29 -11.83 0.67
C ILE A 78 10.80 -11.58 0.60
N GLU A 79 11.42 -11.10 1.69
CA GLU A 79 12.87 -11.10 1.93
C GLU A 79 13.37 -12.44 2.51
#